data_AF-A0A829S6Q1-F1
#
_entry.id   AF-A0A829S6Q1-F1
#
_cell.length_a   1.000
_cell.length_b   1.000
_cell.length_c   1.000
_cell.angle_alpha   90.00
_cell.angle_beta   90.00
_cell.angle_gamma   90.00
#
_symmetry.space_group_name_H-M   'P 1'
#
loop_
_entity.id
_entity.type
_entity.pdbx_description
1 polymer ?
#
loop_
_entity_poly.entity_id
_entity_poly.type
_entity_poly.pdbx_seq_one_letter_code
_entity_poly.pdbx_strand_id
1 'polypeptide(L)'
;MMNAYVRPHPDGFKSYLGKNQKTGLYIVRVGWTVYEMNGNGSVLYIVKNEDTIPLDVEKFKTDRPKIYAALLSEVQFQRKKQLAIDLQKSNIPSYDRKAYKKRRGFIDS
;
A
#
# COMPACT_ATOMS: atom_id res chain seq x y z
N MET A 1 36.22 -7.47 9.50
CA MET A 1 35.16 -6.75 8.78
C MET A 1 34.01 -6.54 9.75
N MET A 2 33.73 -5.31 10.16
CA MET A 2 32.61 -5.01 11.06
C MET A 2 31.31 -5.11 10.26
N ASN A 3 30.52 -6.15 10.51
CA ASN A 3 29.11 -6.18 10.10
C ASN A 3 28.41 -5.04 10.83
N ALA A 4 28.17 -3.92 10.15
CA ALA A 4 27.30 -2.88 10.66
C ALA A 4 25.92 -3.52 10.86
N TYR A 5 25.56 -3.82 12.11
CA TYR A 5 24.22 -4.25 12.47
C TYR A 5 23.27 -3.12 12.09
N VAL A 6 22.64 -3.22 10.91
CA VAL A 6 21.56 -2.34 10.52
C VAL A 6 20.45 -2.57 11.53
N ARG A 7 20.27 -1.61 12.44
CA ARG A 7 19.25 -1.70 13.47
C ARG A 7 17.88 -1.81 12.78
N PRO A 8 17.04 -2.79 13.15
CA PRO A 8 15.69 -2.84 12.66
C PRO A 8 14.95 -1.56 13.07
N HIS A 9 14.03 -1.09 12.23
CA HIS A 9 13.20 0.05 12.57
C HIS A 9 12.36 -0.29 13.83
N PRO A 10 12.18 0.65 14.79
CA PRO A 10 11.41 0.40 16.02
C PRO A 10 10.00 -0.13 15.74
N ASP A 11 9.27 0.45 14.78
CA ASP A 11 7.93 -0.03 14.40
C ASP A 11 7.93 -1.27 13.47
N GLY A 12 9.00 -2.06 13.46
CA GLY A 12 9.10 -3.29 12.71
C GLY A 12 9.36 -3.12 11.20
N PHE A 13 9.32 -4.25 10.47
CA PHE A 13 9.74 -4.32 9.07
C PHE A 13 8.92 -3.45 8.12
N LYS A 14 7.63 -3.25 8.38
CA LYS A 14 6.76 -2.39 7.56
C LYS A 14 5.74 -1.65 8.42
N SER A 15 5.31 -0.48 7.97
CA SER A 15 4.24 0.28 8.61
C SER A 15 3.46 1.11 7.59
N TYR A 16 2.14 1.16 7.74
CA TYR A 16 1.27 2.04 6.98
C TYR A 16 1.25 3.43 7.63
N LEU A 17 1.65 4.44 6.86
CA LEU A 17 1.78 5.82 7.35
C LEU A 17 0.56 6.68 6.98
N GLY A 18 -0.31 6.21 6.09
CA GLY A 18 -1.53 6.92 5.71
C GLY A 18 -1.72 6.98 4.19
N LYS A 19 -2.53 7.94 3.75
CA LYS A 19 -2.71 8.25 2.34
C LYS A 19 -2.28 9.68 2.06
N ASN A 20 -1.62 9.87 0.93
CA ASN A 20 -1.39 11.19 0.40
C ASN A 20 -2.74 11.83 0.03
N GLN A 21 -3.07 12.96 0.64
CA GLN A 21 -4.39 13.60 0.48
C GLN A 21 -4.61 14.16 -0.93
N LYS A 22 -3.53 14.50 -1.64
CA LYS A 22 -3.60 15.05 -3.00
C LYS A 22 -3.74 13.95 -4.05
N THR A 23 -2.93 12.90 -3.94
CA THR A 23 -2.84 11.84 -4.97
C THR A 23 -3.69 10.61 -4.66
N GLY A 24 -4.10 10.43 -3.39
CA GLY A 24 -4.81 9.23 -2.93
C GLY A 24 -3.93 7.99 -2.81
N LEU A 25 -2.61 8.12 -3.03
CA LEU A 25 -1.65 7.02 -2.92
C LEU A 25 -1.46 6.59 -1.47
N TYR A 26 -1.23 5.29 -1.27
CA TYR A 26 -0.94 4.72 0.04
C TYR A 26 0.53 4.94 0.38
N ILE A 27 0.79 5.51 1.54
CA ILE A 27 2.12 5.76 2.07
C ILE A 27 2.50 4.60 2.99
N VAL A 28 3.53 3.85 2.62
CA VAL A 28 3.99 2.67 3.37
C VAL A 28 5.49 2.74 3.55
N ARG A 29 5.96 2.58 4.79
CA ARG A 29 7.36 2.36 5.09
C ARG A 29 7.67 0.87 5.02
N VAL A 30 8.77 0.51 4.34
CA VAL A 30 9.37 -0.84 4.41
C VAL A 30 10.85 -0.69 4.72
N GLY A 31 11.28 -1.29 5.83
CA GLY A 31 12.57 -1.01 6.45
C GLY A 31 12.66 0.47 6.83
N TRP A 32 13.66 1.16 6.30
CA TRP A 32 13.90 2.60 6.49
C TRP A 32 13.40 3.45 5.31
N THR A 33 12.88 2.83 4.26
CA THR A 33 12.44 3.54 3.06
C THR A 33 10.93 3.70 3.07
N VAL A 34 10.47 4.91 2.73
CA VAL A 34 9.05 5.22 2.54
C VAL A 34 8.73 5.17 1.05
N TYR A 35 7.59 4.56 0.73
CA TYR A 35 7.08 4.44 -0.63
C TYR A 35 5.65 4.95 -0.70
N GLU A 36 5.28 5.50 -1.86
CA GLU A 36 3.89 5.75 -2.21
C GLU A 36 3.45 4.81 -3.33
N MET A 37 2.33 4.10 -3.13
CA MET A 37 1.84 3.12 -4.10
C MET A 37 0.33 3.26 -4.29
N ASN A 38 -0.15 3.07 -5.52
CA ASN A 38 -1.59 3.03 -5.78
C ASN A 38 -2.21 1.67 -5.41
N GLY A 39 -3.53 1.59 -5.39
CA GLY A 39 -4.25 0.43 -4.86
C GLY A 39 -4.02 -0.91 -5.57
N ASN A 40 -3.53 -0.91 -6.81
CA ASN A 40 -3.25 -2.12 -7.60
C ASN A 40 -1.73 -2.38 -7.78
N GLY A 41 -0.87 -1.48 -7.31
CA GLY A 41 0.58 -1.58 -7.43
C GLY A 41 1.15 -1.20 -8.79
N SER A 42 0.37 -0.60 -9.69
CA SER A 42 0.83 -0.17 -11.02
C SER A 42 1.56 1.18 -11.01
N VAL A 43 1.47 1.93 -9.91
CA VAL A 43 2.18 3.20 -9.71
C VAL A 43 2.92 3.11 -8.40
N LEU A 44 4.22 3.44 -8.43
CA LEU A 44 5.13 3.36 -7.29
C LEU A 44 6.10 4.54 -7.28
N TYR A 45 6.25 5.16 -6.13
CA TYR A 45 7.25 6.19 -5.86
C TYR A 45 8.07 5.81 -4.62
N ILE A 46 9.32 6.27 -4.58
CA ILE A 46 10.10 6.35 -3.35
C ILE A 46 10.04 7.79 -2.83
N VAL A 47 9.82 7.95 -1.53
CA VAL A 47 9.81 9.26 -0.87
C VAL A 47 11.19 9.49 -0.24
N LYS A 48 11.83 10.61 -0.59
CA LYS A 48 13.10 11.04 -0.01
C LYS A 48 13.06 12.54 0.25
N ASN A 49 13.30 12.96 1.50
CA ASN A 49 13.39 14.37 1.87
C ASN A 49 12.24 15.22 1.27
N GLU A 50 11.01 14.74 1.39
CA GLU A 50 9.79 15.37 0.87
C GLU A 50 9.58 15.31 -0.66
N ASP A 51 10.58 14.84 -1.43
CA ASP A 51 10.45 14.56 -2.85
C ASP A 51 9.93 13.15 -3.12
N THR A 52 9.11 13.02 -4.18
CA THR A 52 8.62 11.73 -4.70
C THR A 52 9.30 11.41 -6.02
N ILE A 53 10.08 10.33 -6.05
CA ILE A 53 10.78 9.88 -7.26
C ILE A 53 10.01 8.68 -7.85
N PRO A 54 9.54 8.76 -9.10
CA PRO A 54 8.84 7.65 -9.74
C PRO A 54 9.77 6.46 -9.94
N LEU A 55 9.25 5.25 -9.72
CA LEU A 55 9.96 4.00 -9.95
C LEU A 55 9.31 3.21 -11.08
N ASP A 56 10.14 2.59 -11.91
CA ASP A 56 9.70 1.55 -12.84
C ASP A 56 9.26 0.32 -12.03
N VAL A 57 7.97 0.01 -12.09
CA VAL A 57 7.35 -1.07 -11.32
C VAL A 57 7.86 -2.44 -11.73
N GLU A 58 8.05 -2.69 -13.03
CA GLU A 58 8.47 -4.02 -13.52
C GLU A 58 9.92 -4.30 -13.16
N LYS A 59 10.78 -3.28 -13.30
CA LYS A 59 12.15 -3.37 -12.82
C LYS A 59 12.18 -3.55 -11.30
N PHE A 60 11.37 -2.82 -10.56
CA PHE A 60 11.33 -2.91 -9.09
C PHE A 60 10.84 -4.27 -8.58
N LYS A 61 9.86 -4.89 -9.23
CA LYS A 61 9.41 -6.27 -8.94
C LYS A 61 10.56 -7.27 -9.07
N THR A 62 11.41 -7.08 -10.08
CA THR A 62 12.54 -7.96 -10.37
C THR A 62 13.70 -7.73 -9.41
N ASP A 63 14.07 -6.46 -9.19
CA ASP A 63 15.21 -6.08 -8.34
C ASP A 63 14.92 -6.28 -6.85
N ARG A 64 13.66 -6.04 -6.42
CA ARG A 64 13.25 -6.02 -5.02
C ARG A 64 11.92 -6.75 -4.76
N PRO A 65 11.80 -8.04 -5.12
CA PRO A 65 10.53 -8.76 -5.06
C PRO A 65 9.94 -8.83 -3.65
N LYS A 66 10.79 -8.99 -2.62
CA LYS A 66 10.35 -9.04 -1.21
C LYS A 66 9.77 -7.71 -0.73
N ILE A 67 10.37 -6.59 -1.14
CA ILE A 67 9.87 -5.25 -0.78
C ILE A 67 8.57 -4.97 -1.51
N TYR A 68 8.50 -5.29 -2.81
CA TYR A 68 7.27 -5.14 -3.58
C TYR A 68 6.12 -5.96 -2.99
N ALA A 69 6.35 -7.23 -2.64
CA ALA A 69 5.33 -8.07 -2.01
C ALA A 69 4.86 -7.51 -0.64
N ALA A 70 5.79 -6.98 0.15
CA ALA A 70 5.47 -6.35 1.42
C ALA A 70 4.62 -5.08 1.24
N LEU A 71 4.97 -4.23 0.26
CA LEU A 71 4.20 -3.03 -0.09
C LEU A 71 2.80 -3.40 -0.57
N LEU A 72 2.71 -4.27 -1.58
CA LEU A 72 1.43 -4.65 -2.19
C LEU A 72 0.51 -5.31 -1.15
N SER A 73 1.04 -6.21 -0.32
CA SER A 73 0.24 -6.85 0.74
C SER A 73 -0.31 -5.84 1.74
N GLU A 74 0.48 -4.84 2.14
CA GLU A 74 0.04 -3.79 3.06
C GLU A 74 -1.05 -2.93 2.41
N VAL A 75 -0.83 -2.48 1.17
CA VAL A 75 -1.81 -1.70 0.42
C VAL A 75 -3.13 -2.46 0.26
N GLN A 76 -3.09 -3.74 -0.11
CA GLN A 76 -4.30 -4.56 -0.22
C GLN A 76 -5.00 -4.74 1.13
N PHE A 77 -4.25 -4.90 2.22
CA PHE A 77 -4.82 -5.00 3.56
C PHE A 77 -5.56 -3.70 3.93
N GLN A 78 -4.95 -2.53 3.72
CA GLN A 78 -5.58 -1.25 4.01
C GLN A 78 -6.80 -0.98 3.11
N ARG A 79 -6.77 -1.39 1.84
CA ARG A 79 -7.94 -1.35 0.95
C ARG A 79 -9.11 -2.16 1.49
N LYS A 80 -8.85 -3.40 1.92
CA LYS A 80 -9.87 -4.28 2.50
C LYS A 80 -10.42 -3.70 3.80
N LYS A 81 -9.56 -3.13 4.66
CA LYS A 81 -9.95 -2.47 5.89
C LYS A 81 -10.87 -1.27 5.61
N GLN A 82 -10.51 -0.40 4.67
CA GLN A 82 -11.35 0.74 4.29
C GLN A 82 -12.70 0.28 3.74
N LEU A 83 -12.72 -0.73 2.88
CA LEU A 83 -13.96 -1.30 2.35
C LEU A 83 -14.88 -1.79 3.46
N ALA A 84 -14.34 -2.48 4.48
CA ALA A 84 -15.15 -2.97 5.59
C ALA A 84 -15.76 -1.81 6.40
N ILE A 85 -14.99 -0.75 6.65
CA ILE A 85 -15.47 0.47 7.31
C ILE A 85 -16.57 1.14 6.49
N ASP A 86 -16.36 1.29 5.18
CA ASP A 86 -17.34 1.91 4.28
C ASP A 86 -18.65 1.09 4.24
N LEU A 87 -18.55 -0.25 4.19
CA LEU A 87 -19.71 -1.13 4.22
C LEU A 87 -20.47 -1.07 5.54
N GLN A 88 -19.77 -0.88 6.66
CA GLN A 88 -20.40 -0.69 7.97
C GLN A 88 -21.10 0.66 8.06
N LYS A 89 -20.51 1.73 7.51
CA LYS A 89 -21.07 3.10 7.59
C LYS A 89 -22.18 3.38 6.57
N SER A 90 -22.18 2.70 5.43
CA SER A 90 -23.06 3.02 4.30
C SER A 90 -24.51 2.57 4.46
N ASN A 91 -24.87 1.91 5.58
CA ASN A 91 -26.19 1.29 5.80
C ASN A 91 -26.65 0.37 4.66
N ILE A 92 -25.73 -0.05 3.76
CA ILE A 92 -26.07 -0.88 2.60
C ILE A 92 -26.48 -2.26 3.12
N PRO A 93 -27.73 -2.70 2.83
CA PRO A 93 -28.19 -4.04 3.18
C PRO A 93 -27.27 -5.10 2.59
N SER A 94 -27.13 -6.25 3.27
CA SER A 94 -26.18 -7.30 2.90
C SER A 94 -26.31 -7.76 1.44
N TYR A 95 -27.54 -7.82 0.92
CA TYR A 95 -27.84 -8.23 -0.45
C TYR A 95 -27.25 -7.25 -1.51
N ASP A 96 -27.21 -5.96 -1.21
CA ASP A 96 -26.67 -4.91 -2.11
C ASP A 96 -25.14 -4.77 -2.03
N ARG A 97 -24.50 -5.37 -1.02
CA ARG A 97 -23.04 -5.25 -0.82
C ARG A 97 -22.25 -5.87 -1.97
N LYS A 98 -22.80 -6.85 -2.69
CA LYS A 98 -22.16 -7.44 -3.89
C LYS A 98 -22.00 -6.36 -4.97
N ALA A 99 -23.07 -5.64 -5.30
CA ALA A 99 -23.03 -4.55 -6.28
C ALA A 99 -22.09 -3.41 -5.84
N TYR A 100 -22.06 -3.09 -4.54
CA TYR A 100 -21.10 -2.11 -4.01
C TYR A 100 -19.64 -2.54 -4.18
N LYS A 101 -19.31 -3.80 -3.84
CA LYS A 101 -17.96 -4.36 -4.03
C LYS A 101 -17.54 -4.37 -5.50
N LYS A 102 -18.47 -4.68 -6.41
CA LYS A 102 -18.24 -4.65 -7.87
C LYS A 102 -17.87 -3.24 -8.34
N ARG A 103 -18.66 -2.22 -7.96
CA ARG A 103 -18.37 -0.81 -8.28
C ARG A 103 -17.01 -0.32 -7.74
N ARG A 104 -16.53 -0.90 -6.65
CA ARG A 104 -15.24 -0.56 -6.03
C ARG A 104 -14.06 -1.42 -6.52
N GLY A 105 -14.29 -2.31 -7.49
CA GLY A 105 -13.25 -3.14 -8.09
C GLY A 105 -12.66 -4.18 -7.14
N PHE A 106 -13.47 -4.72 -6.22
CA PHE A 106 -13.06 -5.79 -5.31
C PHE A 106 -13.51 -7.20 -5.76
N ILE A 107 -14.46 -7.27 -6.70
CA ILE A 107 -14.91 -8.52 -7.32
C ILE A 107 -15.01 -8.31 -8.82
N ASP A 108 -14.59 -9.31 -9.58
CA ASP A 108 -14.75 -9.35 -11.03
C ASP A 108 -16.17 -9.77 -11.42
N SER A 109 -16.52 -9.56 -12.68
CA SER A 109 -17.91 -9.49 -13.16
C SER A 109 -18.77 -10.72 -12.95
#